data_AF-A0A9P6EKJ5-F1
#
_entry.id   AF-A0A9P6EKJ5-F1
#
_cell.length_a   1.000
_cell.length_b   1.000
_cell.length_c   1.000
_cell.angle_alpha   90.00
_cell.angle_beta   90.00
_cell.angle_gamma   90.00
#
_symmetry.space_group_name_H-M   'P 1'
#
loop_
_entity.id
_entity.type
_entity.pdbx_description
1 polymer ?
#
loop_
_entity_poly.entity_id
_entity_poly.type
_entity_poly.pdbx_seq_one_letter_code
_entity_poly.pdbx_strand_id
1 'polypeptide(L)'
;MLAFRVYSSVLIFSIISACSLAQEVLTSLPYNFTFSALNTTQPNANTTGVPLVLGQAGATGGYALHVSSTYSSYPYNDYDALGLQNKILLAYGTDGSYQTNAVAVQNGSPLIWVTTTLPNRPADPIFSGLKLSPTSEYPLLAANGVSSLWSLCTTKSPRPQTNILFNVSTPNSLDTTYDPASCYGVQILILPHSQS
;
A
#
# COMPACT_ATOMS: atom_id res chain seq x y z
N MET A 1 -46.63 5.54 -66.80
CA MET A 1 -45.32 6.09 -66.40
C MET A 1 -45.22 5.93 -64.88
N LEU A 2 -44.62 4.84 -64.40
CA LEU A 2 -44.47 4.56 -62.96
C LEU A 2 -43.02 4.81 -62.56
N ALA A 3 -42.80 5.74 -61.64
CA ALA A 3 -41.50 6.09 -61.09
C ALA A 3 -41.30 5.38 -59.73
N PHE A 4 -40.30 4.50 -59.64
CA PHE A 4 -39.85 3.91 -58.38
C PHE A 4 -38.77 4.80 -57.76
N ARG A 5 -39.00 5.27 -56.52
CA ARG A 5 -37.97 5.89 -55.68
C ARG A 5 -37.34 4.81 -54.79
N VAL A 6 -36.03 4.63 -54.92
CA VAL A 6 -35.21 3.81 -54.03
C VAL A 6 -34.69 4.72 -52.91
N TYR A 7 -35.08 4.45 -51.66
CA TYR A 7 -34.51 5.11 -50.48
C TYR A 7 -33.31 4.30 -49.99
N SER A 8 -32.12 4.89 -50.03
CA SER A 8 -30.89 4.31 -49.49
C SER A 8 -30.72 4.77 -48.05
N SER A 9 -30.95 3.87 -47.10
CA SER A 9 -30.73 4.13 -45.67
C SER A 9 -29.26 3.95 -45.32
N VAL A 10 -28.59 5.05 -45.01
CA VAL A 10 -27.21 5.05 -44.49
C VAL A 10 -27.27 4.90 -42.96
N LEU A 11 -26.83 3.75 -42.47
CA LEU A 11 -26.64 3.48 -41.03
C LEU A 11 -25.28 4.02 -40.59
N ILE A 12 -25.29 5.08 -39.78
CA ILE A 12 -24.09 5.66 -39.16
C ILE A 12 -23.81 4.90 -37.85
N PHE A 13 -22.80 4.03 -37.85
CA PHE A 13 -22.29 3.41 -36.62
C PHE A 13 -21.41 4.40 -35.87
N SER A 14 -21.88 4.89 -34.73
CA SER A 14 -21.07 5.67 -33.79
C SER A 14 -20.21 4.71 -32.97
N ILE A 15 -18.89 4.77 -33.14
CA ILE A 15 -17.94 3.99 -32.35
C ILE A 15 -17.81 4.66 -30.98
N ILE A 16 -18.50 4.13 -29.97
CA ILE A 16 -18.30 4.52 -28.58
C ILE A 16 -16.97 3.92 -28.14
N SER A 17 -15.90 4.72 -28.19
CA SER A 17 -14.62 4.36 -27.58
C SER A 17 -14.81 4.46 -26.06
N ALA A 18 -15.07 3.33 -25.42
CA ALA A 18 -15.00 3.22 -23.97
C ALA A 18 -13.54 3.47 -23.58
N CYS A 19 -13.24 4.69 -23.12
CA CYS A 19 -11.95 5.03 -22.55
C CYS A 19 -11.80 4.24 -21.24
N SER A 20 -11.27 3.03 -21.32
CA SER A 20 -10.81 2.29 -20.15
C SER A 20 -9.63 3.07 -19.58
N LEU A 21 -9.80 3.66 -18.40
CA LEU A 21 -8.68 4.19 -17.62
C LEU A 21 -7.71 3.02 -17.40
N ALA A 22 -6.60 3.03 -18.14
CA ALA A 22 -5.60 1.98 -18.06
C ALA A 22 -4.90 2.13 -16.71
N GLN A 23 -5.27 1.29 -15.76
CA GLN A 23 -4.56 1.16 -14.51
C GLN A 23 -3.26 0.39 -14.78
N GLU A 24 -2.14 0.99 -14.44
CA GLU A 24 -0.83 0.34 -14.54
C GLU A 24 -0.50 -0.34 -13.22
N VAL A 25 -0.06 -1.61 -13.30
CA VAL A 25 0.36 -2.42 -12.15
C VAL A 25 1.88 -2.55 -12.18
N LEU A 26 2.53 -1.97 -11.18
CA LEU A 26 3.97 -1.98 -10.99
C LEU A 26 4.32 -3.14 -10.04
N THR A 27 5.00 -4.15 -10.55
CA THR A 27 5.48 -5.31 -9.76
C THR A 27 6.89 -5.13 -9.22
N SER A 28 7.63 -4.19 -9.79
CA SER A 28 8.96 -3.76 -9.36
C SER A 28 9.11 -2.26 -9.58
N LEU A 29 9.94 -1.59 -8.77
CA LEU A 29 10.30 -0.19 -8.94
C LEU A 29 11.81 -0.05 -9.08
N PRO A 30 12.31 0.78 -10.02
CA PRO A 30 13.75 0.93 -10.25
C PRO A 30 14.43 1.90 -9.25
N TYR A 31 13.71 2.34 -8.22
CA TYR A 31 14.17 3.30 -7.23
C TYR A 31 13.69 2.88 -5.83
N ASN A 32 14.43 3.34 -4.82
CA ASN A 32 14.02 3.23 -3.44
C ASN A 32 12.93 4.26 -3.13
N PHE A 33 12.01 3.91 -2.24
CA PHE A 33 10.88 4.75 -1.89
C PHE A 33 10.63 4.75 -0.38
N THR A 34 9.74 5.63 0.06
CA THR A 34 9.14 5.60 1.40
C THR A 34 7.63 5.47 1.27
N PHE A 35 6.97 5.11 2.37
CA PHE A 35 5.52 5.10 2.42
C PHE A 35 4.99 6.32 3.16
N SER A 36 3.84 6.80 2.71
CA SER A 36 3.02 7.76 3.47
C SER A 36 1.56 7.36 3.42
N ALA A 37 0.84 7.55 4.52
CA ALA A 37 -0.58 7.26 4.62
C ALA A 37 -1.39 8.55 4.44
N LEU A 38 -2.15 8.62 3.35
CA LEU A 38 -3.07 9.71 3.05
C LEU A 38 -4.47 9.35 3.57
N ASN A 39 -5.04 10.18 4.44
CA ASN A 39 -6.37 9.96 4.98
C ASN A 39 -7.43 10.08 3.88
N THR A 40 -8.37 9.14 3.80
CA THR A 40 -9.50 9.17 2.85
C THR A 40 -10.82 9.58 3.49
N THR A 41 -10.86 9.69 4.81
CA THR A 41 -12.06 9.99 5.60
C THR A 41 -12.15 11.44 6.06
N GLN A 42 -11.00 12.10 6.25
CA GLN A 42 -10.91 13.49 6.71
C GLN A 42 -9.96 14.30 5.81
N PRO A 43 -10.09 15.64 5.78
CA PRO A 43 -9.13 16.50 5.08
C PRO A 43 -7.70 16.28 5.58
N ASN A 44 -6.74 16.23 4.65
CA ASN A 44 -5.32 16.13 5.00
C ASN A 44 -4.70 17.53 5.09
N ALA A 45 -3.78 17.71 6.03
CA ALA A 45 -3.01 18.95 6.15
C ALA A 45 -2.01 19.14 4.98
N ASN A 46 -1.61 18.03 4.34
CA ASN A 46 -0.69 17.98 3.21
C ASN A 46 -1.21 17.00 2.14
N THR A 47 -0.68 17.09 0.92
CA THR A 47 -1.10 16.21 -0.19
C THR A 47 -0.47 14.83 -0.14
N THR A 48 0.59 14.65 0.66
CA THR A 48 1.35 13.40 0.77
C THR A 48 0.96 12.54 1.98
N GLY A 49 0.17 13.07 2.92
CA GLY A 49 -0.24 12.34 4.12
C GLY A 49 0.83 12.28 5.21
N VAL A 50 0.68 11.33 6.13
CA VAL A 50 1.63 11.13 7.24
C VAL A 50 2.71 10.10 6.86
N PRO A 51 3.99 10.37 7.14
CA PRO A 51 5.06 9.43 6.83
C PRO A 51 4.95 8.15 7.68
N LEU A 52 5.27 7.03 7.05
CA LEU A 52 5.31 5.72 7.68
C LEU A 52 6.74 5.22 7.84
N VAL A 53 7.00 4.55 8.96
CA VAL A 53 8.27 3.90 9.30
C VAL A 53 8.03 2.49 9.84
N LEU A 54 9.09 1.71 9.98
CA LEU A 54 9.00 0.38 10.61
C LEU A 54 9.05 0.52 12.14
N GLY A 55 7.88 0.35 12.77
CA GLY A 55 7.70 0.26 14.21
C GLY A 55 8.02 -1.13 14.76
N GLN A 56 8.02 -1.26 16.09
CA GLN A 56 8.35 -2.51 16.78
C GLN A 56 7.11 -3.41 16.92
N ALA A 57 7.25 -4.69 16.55
CA ALA A 57 6.21 -5.72 16.73
C ALA A 57 6.65 -6.95 17.55
N GLY A 58 7.92 -7.02 17.95
CA GLY A 58 8.46 -8.07 18.82
C GLY A 58 9.67 -8.78 18.23
N ALA A 59 10.11 -9.85 18.89
CA ALA A 59 11.20 -10.69 18.41
C ALA A 59 11.04 -12.12 18.94
N THR A 60 11.50 -13.11 18.17
CA THR A 60 11.52 -14.52 18.57
C THR A 60 12.56 -15.30 17.78
N GLY A 61 13.30 -16.20 18.41
CA GLY A 61 14.07 -17.28 17.74
C GLY A 61 14.89 -16.89 16.50
N GLY A 62 15.56 -15.73 16.48
CA GLY A 62 16.33 -15.27 15.31
C GLY A 62 15.56 -14.42 14.29
N TYR A 63 14.34 -14.01 14.64
CA TYR A 63 13.50 -13.08 13.90
C TYR A 63 13.25 -11.82 14.72
N ALA A 64 13.38 -10.66 14.09
CA ALA A 64 12.78 -9.42 14.58
C ALA A 64 11.54 -9.10 13.74
N LEU A 65 10.47 -8.69 14.41
CA LEU A 65 9.18 -8.39 13.80
C LEU A 65 8.93 -6.88 13.87
N HIS A 66 8.51 -6.33 12.75
CA HIS A 66 8.18 -4.91 12.61
C HIS A 66 6.79 -4.73 12.02
N VAL A 67 6.23 -3.55 12.22
CA VAL A 67 4.92 -3.14 11.66
C VAL A 67 5.04 -1.76 11.07
N SER A 68 4.41 -1.51 9.92
CA SER A 68 4.39 -0.14 9.36
C SER A 68 3.54 0.79 10.23
N SER A 69 4.19 1.79 10.82
CA SER A 69 3.65 2.70 11.83
C SER A 69 3.81 4.15 11.41
N THR A 70 2.95 5.05 11.89
CA THR A 70 3.15 6.49 11.68
C THR A 70 4.40 6.96 12.44
N TYR A 71 5.19 7.84 11.82
CA TYR A 71 6.38 8.42 12.46
C TYR A 71 6.06 9.12 13.78
N SER A 72 4.90 9.78 13.88
CA SER A 72 4.44 10.43 15.12
C SER A 72 4.25 9.46 16.29
N SER A 73 3.88 8.21 16.01
CA SER A 73 3.69 7.17 17.04
C SER A 73 4.96 6.36 17.32
N TYR A 74 5.90 6.32 16.38
CA TYR A 74 7.18 5.63 16.51
C TYR A 74 8.27 6.42 15.77
N PRO A 75 8.95 7.37 16.42
CA PRO A 75 9.81 8.35 15.76
C PRO A 75 11.24 7.82 15.47
N TYR A 76 11.36 6.54 15.13
CA TYR A 76 12.63 5.90 14.78
C TYR A 76 12.57 5.43 13.32
N ASN A 77 13.57 5.82 12.53
CA ASN A 77 13.64 5.54 11.10
C ASN A 77 14.87 4.68 10.77
N ASP A 78 14.97 3.53 11.43
CA ASP A 78 16.09 2.59 11.23
C ASP A 78 16.07 1.96 9.82
N TYR A 79 14.93 2.06 9.13
CA TYR A 79 14.70 1.63 7.76
C TYR A 79 14.23 2.81 6.90
N ASP A 80 15.18 3.58 6.40
CA ASP A 80 14.92 4.85 5.72
C ASP A 80 14.50 4.70 4.26
N ALA A 81 14.77 3.54 3.66
CA ALA A 81 14.43 3.22 2.29
C ALA A 81 13.69 1.88 2.18
N LEU A 82 12.73 1.82 1.27
CA LEU A 82 11.97 0.64 0.91
C LEU A 82 12.16 0.31 -0.58
N GLY A 83 11.93 -0.95 -0.92
CA GLY A 83 12.00 -1.46 -2.29
C GLY A 83 10.81 -2.34 -2.64
N LEU A 84 10.52 -2.45 -3.93
CA LEU A 84 9.53 -3.36 -4.49
C LEU A 84 10.20 -4.14 -5.62
N GLN A 85 10.31 -5.45 -5.46
CA GLN A 85 10.92 -6.33 -6.45
C GLN A 85 10.11 -7.60 -6.59
N ASN A 86 9.61 -7.88 -7.80
CA ASN A 86 8.83 -9.09 -8.10
C ASN A 86 7.67 -9.31 -7.12
N LYS A 87 6.95 -8.22 -6.81
CA LYS A 87 5.83 -8.17 -5.87
C LYS A 87 6.19 -8.36 -4.38
N ILE A 88 7.48 -8.36 -4.05
CA ILE A 88 7.97 -8.44 -2.68
C ILE A 88 8.38 -7.04 -2.22
N LEU A 89 7.92 -6.64 -1.04
CA LEU A 89 8.40 -5.43 -0.37
C LEU A 89 9.64 -5.73 0.46
N LEU A 90 10.63 -4.87 0.31
CA LEU A 90 11.92 -4.91 0.97
C LEU A 90 12.06 -3.64 1.81
N ALA A 91 12.70 -3.75 2.97
CA ALA A 91 13.14 -2.62 3.76
C ALA A 91 14.66 -2.66 3.91
N TYR A 92 15.29 -1.52 3.65
CA TYR A 92 16.74 -1.33 3.73
C TYR A 92 17.05 -0.60 5.02
N GLY A 93 17.98 -1.14 5.80
CA GLY A 93 18.50 -0.42 6.97
C GLY A 93 19.29 0.81 6.54
N THR A 94 19.48 1.76 7.46
CA THR A 94 20.33 2.95 7.22
C THR A 94 21.78 2.61 6.88
N ASP A 95 22.23 1.40 7.19
CA ASP A 95 23.54 0.84 6.82
C ASP A 95 23.57 0.21 5.41
N GLY A 96 22.45 0.28 4.68
CA GLY A 96 22.25 -0.35 3.38
C GLY A 96 21.98 -1.85 3.43
N SER A 97 21.87 -2.46 4.62
CA SER A 97 21.58 -3.88 4.74
C SER A 97 20.17 -4.20 4.25
N TYR A 98 20.04 -5.29 3.48
CA TYR A 98 18.74 -5.80 3.04
C TYR A 98 18.43 -7.11 3.77
N GLN A 99 17.94 -7.00 5.01
CA GLN A 99 17.58 -8.16 5.82
C GLN A 99 16.10 -8.28 6.19
N THR A 100 15.29 -7.33 5.72
CA THR A 100 13.92 -7.13 6.16
C THR A 100 12.97 -7.18 4.98
N ASN A 101 11.99 -8.09 5.03
CA ASN A 101 10.99 -8.25 3.98
C ASN A 101 9.59 -8.17 4.59
N ALA A 102 8.62 -7.66 3.84
CA ALA A 102 7.22 -7.77 4.24
C ALA A 102 6.70 -9.20 4.00
N VAL A 103 5.78 -9.62 4.86
CA VAL A 103 5.04 -10.89 4.73
C VAL A 103 3.60 -10.62 4.31
N ALA A 104 2.91 -11.68 3.91
CA ALA A 104 1.52 -11.61 3.46
C ALA A 104 0.63 -10.97 4.53
N VAL A 105 -0.18 -9.99 4.11
CA VAL A 105 -1.18 -9.39 4.97
C VAL A 105 -2.42 -10.26 5.05
N GLN A 106 -2.97 -10.38 6.26
CA GLN A 106 -4.25 -11.00 6.52
C GLN A 106 -5.30 -9.92 6.78
N ASN A 107 -6.57 -10.24 6.57
CA ASN A 107 -7.66 -9.32 6.91
C ASN A 107 -7.62 -8.99 8.41
N GLY A 108 -7.77 -7.70 8.74
CA GLY A 108 -7.72 -7.18 10.09
C GLY A 108 -6.35 -7.23 10.78
N SER A 109 -5.30 -7.56 10.03
CA SER A 109 -3.92 -7.65 10.54
C SER A 109 -3.03 -6.53 9.99
N PRO A 110 -1.95 -6.17 10.72
CA PRO A 110 -1.03 -5.13 10.27
C PRO A 110 -0.16 -5.59 9.09
N LEU A 111 0.44 -4.63 8.36
CA LEU A 111 1.56 -4.94 7.47
C LEU A 111 2.79 -5.28 8.30
N ILE A 112 3.10 -6.58 8.38
CA ILE A 112 4.22 -7.11 9.14
C ILE A 112 5.46 -7.22 8.26
N TRP A 113 6.61 -6.91 8.85
CA TRP A 113 7.92 -7.13 8.27
C TRP A 113 8.75 -8.03 9.17
N VAL A 114 9.61 -8.81 8.56
CA VAL A 114 10.45 -9.79 9.25
C VAL A 114 11.90 -9.53 8.88
N THR A 115 12.71 -9.28 9.89
CA THR A 115 14.17 -9.23 9.78
C THR A 115 14.75 -10.55 10.28
N THR A 116 15.59 -11.18 9.47
CA THR A 116 16.30 -12.40 9.89
C THR A 116 17.58 -12.65 9.08
N THR A 117 18.54 -13.27 9.75
CA THR A 117 19.78 -13.81 9.16
C THR A 117 19.64 -15.27 8.74
N LEU A 118 18.49 -15.90 8.99
CA LEU A 118 18.23 -17.28 8.60
C LEU A 118 18.09 -17.42 7.06
N PRO A 119 18.46 -18.58 6.48
CA PRO A 119 18.54 -18.74 5.02
C PRO A 119 17.19 -18.66 4.31
N ASN A 120 16.09 -19.01 4.99
CA ASN A 120 14.73 -18.96 4.42
C ASN A 120 13.98 -17.73 4.95
N ARG A 121 14.31 -16.56 4.41
CA ARG A 121 13.63 -15.32 4.80
C ARG A 121 12.19 -15.32 4.29
N PRO A 122 11.18 -15.13 5.16
CA PRO A 122 9.80 -14.97 4.74
C PRO A 122 9.65 -13.78 3.78
N ALA A 123 9.00 -14.00 2.65
CA ALA A 123 8.73 -12.98 1.66
C ALA A 123 7.55 -13.42 0.80
N ASP A 124 6.51 -12.60 0.72
CA ASP A 124 5.29 -12.96 -0.02
C ASP A 124 5.10 -12.05 -1.25
N PRO A 125 4.99 -12.61 -2.47
CA PRO A 125 4.92 -11.85 -3.72
C PRO A 125 3.49 -11.34 -4.01
N ILE A 126 2.89 -10.63 -3.07
CA ILE A 126 1.49 -10.16 -3.13
C ILE A 126 1.34 -8.65 -3.30
N PHE A 127 2.44 -7.91 -3.26
CA PHE A 127 2.41 -6.45 -3.26
C PHE A 127 2.59 -5.87 -4.66
N SER A 128 2.04 -4.69 -4.90
CA SER A 128 2.23 -3.96 -6.15
C SER A 128 2.01 -2.46 -5.94
N GLY A 129 2.60 -1.64 -6.80
CA GLY A 129 2.21 -0.24 -6.95
C GLY A 129 1.11 -0.12 -8.00
N LEU A 130 0.03 0.58 -7.69
CA LEU A 130 -1.06 0.84 -8.63
C LEU A 130 -1.03 2.30 -9.05
N LYS A 131 -0.87 2.54 -10.35
CA LYS A 131 -1.02 3.88 -10.93
C LYS A 131 -2.40 3.99 -11.56
N LEU A 132 -3.29 4.72 -10.90
CA LEU A 132 -4.71 4.79 -11.27
C LEU A 132 -4.96 5.63 -12.53
N SER A 133 -4.07 6.58 -12.82
CA SER A 133 -4.14 7.41 -14.02
C SER A 133 -2.74 7.84 -14.46
N PRO A 134 -2.54 8.20 -15.75
CA PRO A 134 -1.26 8.77 -16.20
C PRO A 134 -0.84 10.02 -15.41
N THR A 135 -1.82 10.77 -14.89
CA THR A 135 -1.64 12.00 -14.09
C THR A 135 -1.50 11.75 -12.59
N SER A 136 -1.63 10.51 -12.12
CA SER A 136 -1.41 10.18 -10.72
C SER A 136 0.06 10.43 -10.39
N GLU A 137 0.29 11.34 -9.45
CA GLU A 137 1.63 11.77 -9.05
C GLU A 137 2.44 10.60 -8.44
N TYR A 138 1.79 9.81 -7.59
CA TYR A 138 2.40 8.69 -6.89
C TYR A 138 1.59 7.40 -7.07
N PRO A 139 2.24 6.23 -7.21
CA PRO A 139 1.57 4.95 -7.15
C PRO A 139 0.99 4.69 -5.74
N LEU A 140 -0.09 3.90 -5.68
CA LEU A 140 -0.67 3.42 -4.43
C LEU A 140 -0.18 2.01 -4.13
N LEU A 141 0.21 1.73 -2.89
CA LEU A 141 0.48 0.36 -2.47
C LEU A 141 -0.81 -0.46 -2.49
N ALA A 142 -0.75 -1.61 -3.13
CA ALA A 142 -1.79 -2.63 -3.11
C ALA A 142 -1.24 -3.94 -2.57
N ALA A 143 -2.08 -4.64 -1.81
CA ALA A 143 -1.90 -6.05 -1.49
C ALA A 143 -2.99 -6.86 -2.19
N ASN A 144 -2.61 -7.96 -2.83
CA ASN A 144 -3.51 -8.81 -3.63
C ASN A 144 -4.27 -8.00 -4.70
N GLY A 145 -3.62 -6.97 -5.27
CA GLY A 145 -4.22 -6.09 -6.28
C GLY A 145 -5.21 -5.06 -5.76
N VAL A 146 -5.40 -4.93 -4.43
CA VAL A 146 -6.33 -3.97 -3.83
C VAL A 146 -5.58 -2.93 -2.98
N SER A 147 -5.78 -1.64 -3.27
CA SER A 147 -5.18 -0.50 -2.54
C SER A 147 -6.15 0.29 -1.66
N SER A 148 -7.45 0.02 -1.73
CA SER A 148 -8.49 0.79 -1.03
C SER A 148 -8.85 0.24 0.35
N LEU A 149 -8.23 -0.87 0.78
CA LEU A 149 -8.57 -1.58 2.02
C LEU A 149 -7.60 -1.28 3.17
N TRP A 150 -6.71 -0.30 3.02
CA TRP A 150 -5.80 0.08 4.10
C TRP A 150 -6.50 0.95 5.13
N SER A 151 -6.12 0.78 6.40
CA SER A 151 -6.59 1.62 7.50
C SER A 151 -5.45 1.87 8.48
N LEU A 152 -5.44 3.04 9.12
CA LEU A 152 -4.60 3.28 10.29
C LEU A 152 -5.40 2.99 11.55
N CYS A 153 -4.84 2.20 12.46
CA CYS A 153 -5.45 1.85 13.73
C CYS A 153 -4.44 1.99 14.87
N THR A 154 -4.91 2.40 16.05
CA THR A 154 -4.05 2.57 17.23
C THR A 154 -4.12 1.32 18.12
N THR A 155 -2.96 0.90 18.63
CA THR A 155 -2.87 -0.24 19.57
C THR A 155 -3.31 0.14 20.99
N LYS A 156 -3.89 -0.82 21.71
CA LYS A 156 -4.30 -0.73 23.14
C LYS A 156 -3.12 -1.01 24.08
N SER A 157 -2.00 -0.34 23.86
CA SER A 157 -0.77 -0.49 24.66
C SER A 157 -0.51 0.75 25.50
N PRO A 158 0.17 0.66 26.66
CA PRO A 158 0.68 1.82 27.40
C PRO A 158 1.58 2.74 26.56
N ARG A 159 2.17 2.20 25.48
CA ARG A 159 2.91 2.94 24.45
C ARG A 159 2.22 2.64 23.10
N PRO A 160 1.14 3.37 22.78
CA PRO A 160 0.35 3.07 21.60
C PRO A 160 1.15 3.38 20.33
N GLN A 161 1.04 2.49 19.35
CA GLN A 161 1.52 2.71 17.98
C GLN A 161 0.32 2.80 17.05
N THR A 162 0.40 3.67 16.05
CA THR A 162 -0.63 3.79 15.01
C THR A 162 -0.12 3.10 13.75
N ASN A 163 -0.68 1.93 13.46
CA ASN A 163 -0.16 1.00 12.46
C ASN A 163 -1.09 0.92 11.26
N ILE A 164 -0.56 0.58 10.08
CA ILE A 164 -1.39 0.25 8.93
C ILE A 164 -1.89 -1.20 9.05
N LEU A 165 -3.19 -1.39 8.85
CA LEU A 165 -3.86 -2.66 8.81
C LEU A 165 -4.55 -2.86 7.47
N PHE A 166 -4.65 -4.11 7.04
CA PHE A 166 -5.32 -4.47 5.80
C PHE A 166 -6.74 -4.98 6.10
N ASN A 167 -7.74 -4.40 5.43
CA ASN A 167 -9.12 -4.87 5.39
C ASN A 167 -9.78 -5.08 6.78
N VAL A 168 -9.77 -4.04 7.61
CA VAL A 168 -10.35 -4.05 8.97
C VAL A 168 -11.88 -4.10 9.01
N SER A 169 -12.55 -3.84 7.89
CA SER A 169 -14.02 -3.84 7.79
C SER A 169 -14.64 -5.25 7.80
N THR A 170 -13.82 -6.30 7.74
CA THR A 170 -14.32 -7.68 7.80
C THR A 170 -14.71 -8.05 9.24
N PRO A 171 -15.93 -8.57 9.49
CA PRO A 171 -16.35 -8.94 10.84
C PRO A 171 -15.39 -9.93 11.51
N ASN A 172 -15.06 -9.69 12.79
CA ASN A 172 -14.19 -10.54 13.62
C ASN A 172 -12.74 -10.73 13.11
N SER A 173 -12.27 -9.92 12.16
CA SER A 173 -10.90 -10.03 11.65
C SER A 173 -9.89 -9.16 12.39
N LEU A 174 -10.36 -8.07 13.01
CA LEU A 174 -9.48 -7.13 13.68
C LEU A 174 -8.84 -7.76 14.91
N ASP A 175 -7.51 -7.72 14.95
CA ASP A 175 -6.76 -8.14 16.13
C ASP A 175 -7.22 -7.32 17.36
N THR A 176 -7.54 -8.04 18.44
CA THR A 176 -7.97 -7.50 19.73
C THR A 176 -7.02 -6.47 20.32
N THR A 177 -5.75 -6.48 19.91
CA THR A 177 -4.73 -5.49 20.31
C THR A 177 -5.00 -4.08 19.76
N TYR A 178 -5.88 -3.92 18.78
CA TYR A 178 -6.26 -2.62 18.21
C TYR A 178 -7.61 -2.13 18.74
N ASP A 179 -7.78 -0.80 18.77
CA ASP A 179 -9.07 -0.17 19.03
C ASP A 179 -9.84 0.07 17.71
N PRO A 180 -10.95 -0.64 17.45
CA PRO A 180 -11.76 -0.43 16.25
C PRO A 180 -12.25 1.00 16.09
N ALA A 181 -12.53 1.71 17.19
CA ALA A 181 -13.02 3.09 17.14
C ALA A 181 -11.94 4.08 16.67
N SER A 182 -10.66 3.70 16.79
CA SER A 182 -9.53 4.49 16.32
C SER A 182 -9.20 4.30 14.84
N CYS A 183 -9.82 3.30 14.19
CA CYS A 183 -9.49 2.93 12.83
C CYS A 183 -10.11 3.89 11.80
N TYR A 184 -9.32 4.36 10.84
CA TYR A 184 -9.82 5.14 9.70
C TYR A 184 -9.12 4.75 8.40
N GLY A 185 -9.87 4.89 7.29
CA GLY A 185 -9.40 4.54 5.95
C GLY A 185 -8.26 5.45 5.47
N VAL A 186 -7.28 4.83 4.81
CA VAL A 186 -6.15 5.54 4.20
C VAL A 186 -5.81 4.96 2.83
N GLN A 187 -5.15 5.76 2.00
CA GLN A 187 -4.37 5.29 0.85
C GLN A 187 -2.90 5.33 1.22
N ILE A 188 -2.14 4.31 0.82
CA ILE A 188 -0.70 4.26 1.06
C ILE A 188 0.00 4.70 -0.21
N LEU A 189 0.60 5.89 -0.18
CA LEU A 189 1.38 6.46 -1.27
C LEU A 189 2.80 5.86 -1.28
N ILE A 190 3.31 5.59 -2.47
CA ILE A 190 4.70 5.20 -2.71
C ILE A 190 5.46 6.44 -3.19
N LEU A 191 6.27 7.04 -2.31
CA LEU A 191 6.98 8.28 -2.59
C LEU A 191 8.44 7.99 -2.94
N PRO A 192 9.01 8.54 -4.03
CA PRO A 192 10.44 8.40 -4.30
C PRO A 192 11.25 8.83 -3.08
N HIS A 193 12.19 8.00 -2.66
CA HIS A 193 13.11 8.33 -1.58
C HIS A 193 14.07 9.39 -2.13
N SER A 194 13.86 10.65 -1.75
CA SER A 194 14.79 11.72 -2.07
C SER A 194 16.11 11.37 -1.41
N GLN A 195 17.13 11.05 -2.20
CA GLN A 195 18.53 11.03 -1.78
C GLN A 195 18.85 12.48 -1.35
N SER A 196 18.64 12.80 -0.08
CA SER A 196 18.99 14.11 0.49
C SER A 196 20.50 14.23 0.61
#